data_AF-A0A176RUP1-F1
#
_entry.id   AF-A0A176RUP1-F1
#
_cell.length_a   1.000
_cell.length_b   1.000
_cell.length_c   1.000
_cell.angle_alpha   90.00
_cell.angle_beta   90.00
_cell.angle_gamma   90.00
#
_symmetry.space_group_name_H-M   'P 1'
#
loop_
_entity.id
_entity.type
_entity.pdbx_description
1 polymer ?
#
loop_
_entity_poly.entity_id
_entity_poly.type
_entity_poly.pdbx_seq_one_letter_code
_entity_poly.pdbx_strand_id
1 'polypeptide(L)'
;MNFILYRRWRYFIIGLIVLGLLSCSGLPYLLAGKYPPTIIIPSAMVEPADVAKKTLKVMTLNMAHGRKDGFNQLLQSADTIRANLNVIASVLRRVKPDIVALQEVDGPSFWSGGFSHLHYLTEATGLKYAAVRGR
;
A
#
# COMPACT_ATOMS: atom_id res chain seq x y z
N MET A 1 4.77 -48.30 -19.37
CA MET A 1 4.94 -47.06 -18.57
C MET A 1 5.01 -47.45 -17.10
N ASN A 2 6.16 -47.30 -16.44
CA ASN A 2 6.47 -47.97 -15.17
C ASN A 2 5.68 -47.40 -13.97
N PHE A 3 4.80 -48.22 -13.39
CA PHE A 3 3.93 -47.90 -12.24
C PHE A 3 4.70 -47.36 -11.01
N ILE A 4 5.95 -47.79 -10.84
CA ILE A 4 6.85 -47.35 -9.77
C ILE A 4 7.29 -45.87 -9.96
N LEU A 5 7.49 -45.43 -11.20
CA LEU A 5 7.89 -44.05 -11.51
C LEU A 5 6.75 -43.06 -11.24
N TYR A 6 5.52 -43.46 -11.59
CA TYR A 6 4.30 -42.69 -11.33
C TYR A 6 4.04 -42.50 -9.83
N ARG A 7 4.26 -43.55 -9.03
CA ARG A 7 4.07 -43.51 -7.58
C ARG A 7 5.06 -42.54 -6.89
N ARG A 8 6.32 -42.48 -7.35
CA ARG A 8 7.33 -41.53 -6.85
C ARG A 8 7.00 -40.08 -7.22
N TRP A 9 6.54 -39.85 -8.46
CA TRP A 9 6.10 -38.53 -8.92
C TRP A 9 4.87 -38.03 -8.16
N ARG A 10 3.92 -38.91 -7.84
CA ARG A 10 2.73 -38.55 -7.05
C ARG A 10 3.09 -38.03 -5.65
N TYR A 11 4.01 -38.70 -4.95
CA TYR A 11 4.44 -38.22 -3.62
C TYR A 11 5.27 -36.94 -3.70
N PHE A 12 6.03 -36.74 -4.78
CA PHE A 12 6.75 -35.50 -5.03
C PHE A 12 5.79 -34.32 -5.22
N ILE A 13 4.75 -34.49 -6.04
CA ILE A 13 3.72 -33.46 -6.25
C ILE A 13 2.94 -33.18 -4.96
N ILE A 14 2.52 -34.22 -4.22
CA ILE A 14 1.85 -34.05 -2.92
C ILE A 14 2.76 -33.31 -1.93
N GLY A 15 4.06 -33.63 -1.90
CA GLY A 15 5.04 -32.94 -1.07
C GLY A 15 5.16 -31.45 -1.39
N LEU A 16 5.18 -31.08 -2.68
CA LEU A 16 5.19 -29.68 -3.11
C LEU A 16 3.91 -28.93 -2.72
N ILE A 17 2.75 -29.58 -2.82
CA ILE A 17 1.46 -28.99 -2.42
C ILE A 17 1.44 -28.76 -0.90
N VAL A 18 1.87 -29.73 -0.09
CA VAL A 18 1.92 -29.59 1.37
C VAL A 18 2.93 -28.51 1.80
N LEU A 19 4.10 -28.46 1.16
CA LEU A 19 5.09 -27.40 1.43
C LEU A 19 4.56 -26.01 1.04
N GLY A 20 3.84 -25.90 -0.08
CA GLY A 20 3.16 -24.68 -0.50
C GLY A 20 2.10 -24.23 0.51
N LEU A 21 1.27 -25.16 0.99
CA LEU A 21 0.25 -24.88 2.01
C LEU A 21 0.85 -24.43 3.35
N LEU A 22 2.00 -25.00 3.75
CA LEU A 22 2.73 -24.58 4.96
C LEU A 22 3.40 -23.21 4.81
N SER A 23 3.77 -22.79 3.59
CA SER A 23 4.35 -21.47 3.34
C SER A 23 3.35 -20.31 3.43
N CYS A 24 2.04 -20.61 3.37
CA CYS A 24 0.98 -19.60 3.48
C CYS A 24 0.62 -19.23 4.93
N SER A 25 1.10 -19.94 5.94
CA SER A 25 0.81 -19.65 7.35
C SER A 25 1.97 -18.90 8.03
N GLY A 26 1.98 -17.57 7.89
CA GLY A 26 2.23 -16.71 9.05
C GLY A 26 3.63 -16.13 9.29
N LEU A 27 4.66 -16.40 8.49
CA LEU A 27 5.98 -15.80 8.74
C LEU A 27 6.09 -14.25 8.57
N PRO A 28 5.25 -13.55 7.76
CA PRO A 28 5.35 -12.10 7.65
C PRO A 28 4.88 -11.33 8.89
N TYR A 29 4.14 -11.98 9.80
CA TYR A 29 3.57 -11.31 10.97
C TYR A 29 4.61 -11.00 12.07
N LEU A 30 5.73 -11.73 12.10
CA LEU A 30 6.76 -11.56 13.14
C LEU A 30 7.84 -10.51 12.80
N LEU A 31 7.91 -10.07 11.54
CA LEU A 31 8.87 -9.05 11.08
C LEU A 31 8.21 -7.72 10.66
N ALA A 32 6.87 -7.64 10.69
CA ALA A 32 6.15 -6.38 10.52
C ALA A 32 6.39 -5.52 11.77
N GLY A 33 7.49 -4.77 11.74
CA GLY A 33 7.84 -3.78 12.73
C GLY A 33 6.64 -2.91 13.08
N LYS A 34 6.43 -2.73 14.38
CA LYS A 34 5.42 -1.90 15.03
C LYS A 34 5.00 -0.74 14.12
N TYR A 35 3.75 -0.79 13.63
CA TYR A 35 3.13 0.33 12.94
C TYR A 35 3.41 1.62 13.71
N PRO A 36 3.75 2.74 13.05
CA PRO A 36 3.74 4.01 13.74
C PRO A 36 2.34 4.20 14.36
N PRO A 37 2.26 4.73 15.60
CA PRO A 37 0.99 4.88 16.28
C PRO A 37 0.04 5.70 15.41
N THR A 38 -1.24 5.34 15.44
CA THR A 38 -2.34 6.21 15.01
C THR A 38 -2.06 7.61 15.54
N ILE A 39 -1.76 8.55 14.65
CA ILE A 39 -1.63 9.96 15.04
C ILE A 39 -3.05 10.45 15.31
N ILE A 40 -3.49 10.32 16.56
CA ILE A 40 -4.64 11.06 17.06
C ILE A 40 -4.15 12.49 17.21
N ILE A 41 -4.53 13.37 16.28
CA ILE A 41 -4.31 14.80 16.44
C ILE A 41 -5.26 15.26 17.56
N PRO A 42 -4.76 15.70 18.72
CA PRO A 42 -5.63 16.25 19.74
C PRO A 42 -6.31 17.51 19.18
N SER A 43 -7.62 17.65 19.38
CA SER A 43 -8.41 18.80 18.92
C SER A 43 -7.77 20.16 19.27
N ALA A 44 -6.99 20.19 20.36
CA ALA A 44 -6.25 21.36 20.84
C ALA A 44 -5.05 21.82 19.95
N MET A 45 -4.63 21.05 18.94
CA MET A 45 -3.58 21.45 17.99
C MET A 45 -4.12 21.94 16.63
N VAL A 46 -5.45 22.01 16.50
CA VAL A 46 -6.08 22.63 15.32
C VAL A 46 -5.96 24.13 15.52
N GLU A 47 -4.88 24.72 14.99
CA GLU A 47 -4.83 26.15 14.72
C GLU A 47 -6.16 26.56 14.07
N PRO A 48 -6.83 27.63 14.55
CA PRO A 48 -8.11 28.03 14.01
C PRO A 48 -7.94 28.19 12.50
N ALA A 49 -8.65 27.34 11.75
CA ALA A 49 -8.59 27.35 10.30
C ALA A 49 -8.85 28.78 9.84
N ASP A 50 -8.03 29.28 8.93
CA ASP A 50 -8.22 30.59 8.33
C ASP A 50 -9.64 30.67 7.76
N VAL A 51 -10.52 31.34 8.50
CA VAL A 51 -11.98 31.40 8.26
C VAL A 51 -12.28 32.13 6.95
N ALA A 52 -11.26 32.68 6.29
CA ALA A 52 -11.37 33.32 4.98
C ALA A 52 -11.82 32.36 3.87
N LYS A 53 -11.49 31.06 3.95
CA LYS A 53 -11.81 30.11 2.87
C LYS A 53 -13.22 29.53 3.02
N LYS A 54 -14.19 30.08 2.26
CA LYS A 54 -15.60 29.66 2.26
C LYS A 54 -15.91 28.36 1.49
N THR A 55 -14.89 27.67 0.95
CA THR A 55 -15.07 26.48 0.10
C THR A 55 -14.15 25.36 0.53
N LEU A 56 -14.69 24.15 0.66
CA LEU A 56 -13.94 22.92 0.94
C LEU A 56 -13.82 22.09 -0.35
N LYS A 57 -12.59 21.85 -0.81
CA LYS A 57 -12.33 20.96 -1.95
C LYS A 57 -12.00 19.56 -1.47
N VAL A 58 -12.89 18.61 -1.78
CA VAL A 58 -12.73 17.21 -1.40
C VAL A 58 -12.39 16.37 -2.63
N MET A 59 -11.48 15.43 -2.49
CA MET A 59 -11.09 14.48 -3.53
C MET A 59 -11.15 13.05 -3.00
N THR A 60 -11.54 12.11 -3.87
CA THR A 60 -11.30 10.68 -3.66
C THR A 60 -10.42 10.16 -4.79
N LEU A 61 -9.48 9.27 -4.47
CA LEU A 61 -8.58 8.69 -5.46
C LEU A 61 -8.22 7.26 -5.08
N ASN A 62 -8.49 6.32 -5.97
CA ASN A 62 -7.92 4.99 -5.89
C ASN A 62 -6.52 4.98 -6.51
N MET A 63 -5.52 4.57 -5.72
CA MET A 63 -4.11 4.55 -6.14
C MET A 63 -3.72 3.27 -6.89
N ALA A 64 -4.62 2.30 -6.96
CA ALA A 64 -4.42 1.00 -7.58
C ALA A 64 -3.13 0.32 -7.10
N HIS A 65 -2.82 0.40 -5.80
CA HIS A 65 -1.58 -0.13 -5.23
C HIS A 65 -0.28 0.40 -5.89
N GLY A 66 -0.32 1.60 -6.49
CA GLY A 66 0.80 2.15 -7.27
C GLY A 66 1.08 1.38 -8.58
N ARG A 67 0.18 0.48 -9.00
CA ARG A 67 0.31 -0.34 -10.22
C ARG A 67 -0.02 0.43 -11.49
N LYS A 68 -0.91 1.45 -11.41
CA LYS A 68 -1.45 2.15 -12.58
C LYS A 68 -2.06 1.15 -13.59
N ASP A 69 -1.59 1.17 -14.83
CA ASP A 69 -1.99 0.35 -15.98
C ASP A 69 -1.14 -0.92 -16.15
N GLY A 70 -0.25 -1.22 -15.20
CA GLY A 70 0.56 -2.43 -15.24
C GLY A 70 -0.28 -3.70 -15.13
N PHE A 71 0.16 -4.76 -15.84
CA PHE A 71 -0.57 -6.02 -16.00
C PHE A 71 -0.92 -6.71 -14.68
N ASN A 72 0.02 -6.78 -13.74
CA ASN A 72 -0.19 -7.39 -12.43
C ASN A 72 0.68 -6.70 -11.37
N GLN A 73 0.16 -6.54 -10.15
CA GLN A 73 0.88 -5.92 -9.03
C GLN A 73 2.16 -6.68 -8.67
N LEU A 74 2.16 -8.00 -8.78
CA LEU A 74 3.34 -8.85 -8.53
C LEU A 74 4.52 -8.56 -9.45
N LEU A 75 4.26 -7.97 -10.62
CA LEU A 75 5.28 -7.66 -11.62
C LEU A 75 5.82 -6.23 -11.47
N GLN A 76 5.30 -5.45 -10.51
CA GLN A 76 5.73 -4.08 -10.33
C GLN A 76 7.00 -3.98 -9.48
N SER A 77 8.02 -3.35 -10.05
CA SER A 77 9.22 -2.98 -9.29
C SER A 77 8.95 -1.80 -8.38
N ALA A 78 9.73 -1.67 -7.31
CA ALA A 78 9.65 -0.52 -6.41
C ALA A 78 9.84 0.82 -7.16
N ASP A 79 10.69 0.85 -8.18
CA ASP A 79 10.93 2.05 -8.99
C ASP A 79 9.74 2.41 -9.87
N THR A 80 9.06 1.43 -10.47
CA THR A 80 7.82 1.67 -11.21
C THR A 80 6.72 2.16 -10.28
N ILE A 81 6.61 1.59 -9.09
CA ILE A 81 5.66 2.06 -8.06
C ILE A 81 5.96 3.52 -7.72
N ARG A 82 7.21 3.90 -7.43
CA ARG A 82 7.60 5.30 -7.16
C ARG A 82 7.27 6.23 -8.33
N ALA A 83 7.56 5.82 -9.57
CA ALA A 83 7.23 6.60 -10.76
C ALA A 83 5.72 6.84 -10.88
N ASN A 84 4.90 5.82 -10.62
CA ASN A 84 3.44 5.95 -10.62
C ASN A 84 2.93 6.82 -9.47
N LEU A 85 3.53 6.71 -8.28
CA LEU A 85 3.22 7.60 -7.15
C LEU A 85 3.59 9.05 -7.44
N ASN A 86 4.66 9.32 -8.20
CA ASN A 86 4.99 10.68 -8.65
C ASN A 86 3.92 11.27 -9.59
N VAL A 87 3.30 10.44 -10.43
CA VAL A 87 2.16 10.86 -11.25
C VAL A 87 0.97 11.22 -10.36
N ILE A 88 0.65 10.39 -9.37
CA ILE A 88 -0.41 10.69 -8.39
C ILE A 88 -0.09 11.99 -7.63
N ALA A 89 1.13 12.16 -7.14
CA ALA A 89 1.56 13.37 -6.45
C ALA A 89 1.41 14.62 -7.33
N SER A 90 1.68 14.52 -8.63
CA SER A 90 1.45 15.61 -9.59
C SER A 90 -0.03 16.00 -9.69
N VAL A 91 -0.94 15.02 -9.67
CA VAL A 91 -2.39 15.26 -9.66
C VAL A 91 -2.80 15.96 -8.37
N LEU A 92 -2.32 15.49 -7.22
CA LEU A 92 -2.63 16.09 -5.92
C LEU A 92 -2.13 17.54 -5.83
N ARG A 93 -0.90 17.83 -6.28
CA ARG A 93 -0.35 19.19 -6.35
C ARG A 93 -1.11 20.10 -7.31
N ARG A 94 -1.64 19.56 -8.41
CA ARG A 94 -2.44 20.31 -9.39
C ARG A 94 -3.84 20.62 -8.86
N VAL A 95 -4.54 19.61 -8.34
CA VAL A 95 -5.92 19.74 -7.86
C VAL A 95 -5.97 20.57 -6.57
N LYS A 96 -4.94 20.46 -5.72
CA LYS A 96 -4.86 21.09 -4.39
C LYS A 96 -6.14 20.84 -3.57
N PRO A 97 -6.50 19.57 -3.31
CA PRO A 97 -7.63 19.27 -2.42
C PRO A 97 -7.29 19.71 -0.99
N ASP A 98 -8.31 20.15 -0.26
CA ASP A 98 -8.21 20.40 1.19
C ASP A 98 -8.24 19.07 1.96
N ILE A 99 -9.04 18.12 1.48
CA ILE A 99 -9.15 16.75 2.01
C ILE A 99 -9.10 15.78 0.85
N VAL A 100 -8.26 14.74 0.96
CA VAL A 100 -8.23 13.62 0.02
C VAL A 100 -8.42 12.29 0.74
N ALA A 101 -9.36 11.49 0.24
CA ALA A 101 -9.53 10.09 0.64
C ALA A 101 -8.84 9.19 -0.38
N LEU A 102 -7.83 8.45 0.06
CA LEU A 102 -7.05 7.54 -0.79
C LEU A 102 -7.50 6.08 -0.58
N GLN A 103 -7.71 5.34 -1.66
CA GLN A 103 -7.98 3.90 -1.63
C GLN A 103 -6.79 3.11 -2.19
N GLU A 104 -6.68 1.84 -1.78
CA GLU A 104 -5.60 0.93 -2.21
C GLU A 104 -4.20 1.51 -1.95
N VAL A 105 -4.04 2.15 -0.79
CA VAL A 105 -2.75 2.65 -0.31
C VAL A 105 -2.05 1.54 0.46
N ASP A 106 -0.88 1.12 0.00
CA ASP A 106 -0.14 0.08 0.69
C ASP A 106 0.82 0.61 1.74
N GLY A 107 0.88 -0.12 2.86
CA GLY A 107 1.98 -0.02 3.82
C GLY A 107 3.23 -0.78 3.35
N PRO A 108 4.35 -0.70 4.09
CA PRO A 108 5.57 -1.44 3.77
C PRO A 108 5.33 -2.95 3.71
N SER A 109 5.54 -3.54 2.53
CA SER A 109 5.36 -4.97 2.28
C SER A 109 6.01 -5.35 0.94
N PHE A 110 6.08 -6.64 0.63
CA PHE A 110 6.48 -7.09 -0.71
C PHE A 110 5.62 -6.45 -1.82
N TRP A 111 4.31 -6.34 -1.58
CA TRP A 111 3.33 -5.79 -2.52
C TRP A 111 3.50 -4.30 -2.82
N SER A 112 4.15 -3.57 -1.92
CA SER A 112 4.39 -2.13 -2.06
C SER A 112 5.80 -1.78 -2.53
N GLY A 113 6.64 -2.77 -2.81
CA GLY A 113 8.07 -2.56 -3.05
C GLY A 113 8.87 -2.26 -1.78
N GLY A 114 8.33 -2.61 -0.61
CA GLY A 114 8.98 -2.49 0.69
C GLY A 114 8.86 -1.13 1.38
N PHE A 115 7.98 -0.25 0.91
CA PHE A 115 7.84 1.11 1.49
C PHE A 115 6.38 1.55 1.65
N SER A 116 6.16 2.60 2.45
CA SER A 116 4.84 3.17 2.68
C SER A 116 4.47 4.13 1.53
N HIS A 117 3.40 3.82 0.79
CA HIS A 117 2.91 4.70 -0.27
C HIS A 117 2.38 6.02 0.30
N LEU A 118 1.75 5.96 1.48
CA LEU A 118 1.24 7.14 2.15
C LEU A 118 2.36 8.11 2.52
N HIS A 119 3.43 7.61 3.15
CA HIS A 119 4.57 8.43 3.56
C HIS A 119 5.23 9.10 2.35
N TYR A 120 5.44 8.32 1.28
CA TYR A 120 5.98 8.81 0.03
C TYR A 120 5.14 9.95 -0.55
N LEU A 121 3.80 9.83 -0.54
CA LEU A 121 2.91 10.88 -1.03
C LEU A 121 2.89 12.13 -0.14
N THR A 122 2.89 11.97 1.19
CA THR A 122 2.93 13.14 2.10
C THR A 122 4.19 13.96 1.88
N GLU A 123 5.35 13.30 1.73
CA GLU A 123 6.62 13.98 1.41
C GLU A 123 6.58 14.67 0.04
N ALA A 124 6.01 14.00 -0.98
CA ALA A 124 5.98 14.52 -2.34
C ALA A 124 4.95 15.64 -2.59
N THR A 125 3.93 15.80 -1.73
CA THR A 125 2.80 16.71 -1.98
C THR A 125 2.68 17.85 -0.98
N GLY A 126 3.29 17.75 0.20
CA GLY A 126 3.16 18.75 1.26
C GLY A 126 1.83 18.67 2.03
N LEU A 127 1.06 17.59 1.87
CA LEU A 127 -0.08 17.29 2.72
C LEU A 127 0.41 17.05 4.15
N LYS A 128 0.04 17.95 5.07
CA LYS A 128 0.59 18.00 6.43
C LYS A 128 0.05 16.93 7.36
N TYR A 129 -1.18 16.49 7.13
CA TYR A 129 -1.89 15.59 8.03
C TYR A 129 -2.36 14.37 7.25
N ALA A 130 -2.19 13.20 7.84
CA ALA A 130 -2.70 11.95 7.33
C ALA A 130 -3.33 11.16 8.47
N ALA A 131 -4.50 10.59 8.22
CA ALA A 131 -5.17 9.67 9.12
C ALA A 131 -5.33 8.34 8.40
N VAL A 132 -4.95 7.25 9.07
CA VAL A 132 -5.09 5.89 8.56
C VAL A 132 -5.94 5.12 9.55
N ARG A 133 -6.97 4.45 9.06
CA ARG A 133 -7.69 3.46 9.86
C ARG A 133 -6.84 2.19 9.88
N GLY A 134 -6.19 1.93 11.02
CA GLY A 134 -5.52 0.65 11.28
C GLY A 134 -6.51 -0.51 11.13
N ARG A 135 -6.03 -1.64 10.63
CA ARG A 135 -6.67 -2.95 10.78
C ARG A 135 -5.89 -3.74 11.82
#